data_AF-A0A7S1HKW4-F1
#
_entry.id   AF-A0A7S1HKW4-F1
#
_cell.length_a   1.000
_cell.length_b   1.000
_cell.length_c   1.000
_cell.angle_alpha   90.00
_cell.angle_beta   90.00
_cell.angle_gamma   90.00
#
_symmetry.space_group_name_H-M   'P 1'
#
loop_
_entity.id
_entity.type
_entity.pdbx_description
1 polymer ?
#
loop_
_entity_poly.entity_id
_entity_poly.type
_entity_poly.pdbx_seq_one_letter_code
_entity_poly.pdbx_strand_id
1 'polypeptide(L)'
;MEEAALEELDAAVQAFEEQSLDWKTRLGTCQQVSTQLSSMHEKPSHLVTPLFKKTISCLLLAQGSEEVATRLLAEEILQSLVVSVPPSSPVQLIDLFHEAASVLPPPRSKCLALEWLCSLSLSTLKPTKCVTFVPERLHPVLLTVAEMEEDEAQVSLDSCLNALFPDYLRFLDSHHVQDLQQALLPKLLSGSDARVRAVASSLRATCLGRGGGLSAERV
;
A
#
# COMPACT_ATOMS: atom_id res chain seq x y z
N MET A 1 -2.31 -20.03 -26.95
CA MET A 1 -1.16 -19.15 -27.23
C MET A 1 -1.01 -18.10 -26.14
N GLU A 2 -2.05 -17.29 -25.84
CA GLU A 2 -1.99 -16.32 -24.71
C GLU A 2 -1.75 -16.98 -23.34
N GLU A 3 -2.40 -18.11 -23.04
CA GLU A 3 -2.24 -18.80 -21.75
C GLU A 3 -0.84 -19.42 -21.58
N ALA A 4 -0.27 -19.99 -22.63
CA ALA A 4 1.11 -20.49 -22.61
C ALA A 4 2.14 -19.36 -22.35
N ALA A 5 1.89 -18.16 -22.89
CA ALA A 5 2.73 -16.99 -22.61
C ALA A 5 2.61 -16.52 -21.15
N LEU A 6 1.40 -16.62 -20.55
CA LEU A 6 1.21 -16.36 -19.12
C LEU A 6 1.88 -17.41 -18.24
N GLU A 7 1.86 -18.69 -18.63
CA GLU A 7 2.55 -19.77 -17.92
C GLU A 7 4.08 -19.59 -17.97
N GLU A 8 4.64 -19.19 -19.11
CA GLU A 8 6.06 -18.86 -19.23
C GLU A 8 6.45 -17.67 -18.34
N LEU A 9 5.61 -16.64 -18.30
CA LEU A 9 5.81 -15.49 -17.41
C LEU A 9 5.68 -15.86 -15.94
N ASP A 10 4.71 -16.72 -15.57
CA ASP A 10 4.56 -17.17 -14.18
C ASP A 10 5.78 -17.99 -13.74
N ALA A 11 6.29 -18.86 -14.60
CA ALA A 11 7.54 -19.58 -14.36
C ALA A 11 8.74 -18.64 -14.22
N ALA A 12 8.83 -17.61 -15.06
CA ALA A 12 9.91 -16.61 -15.00
C ALA A 12 9.85 -15.78 -13.71
N VAL A 13 8.65 -15.40 -13.24
CA VAL A 13 8.46 -14.68 -11.98
C VAL A 13 8.68 -15.61 -10.78
N GLN A 14 8.29 -16.89 -10.87
CA GLN A 14 8.56 -17.88 -9.83
C GLN A 14 10.07 -18.06 -9.58
N ALA A 15 10.88 -17.97 -10.64
CA ALA A 15 12.34 -18.03 -10.52
C ALA A 15 12.94 -16.91 -9.65
N PHE A 16 12.21 -15.81 -9.37
CA PHE A 16 12.68 -14.76 -8.47
C PHE A 16 12.85 -15.23 -7.02
N GLU A 17 12.02 -16.19 -6.60
CA GLU A 17 12.03 -16.76 -5.25
C GLU A 17 13.13 -17.82 -5.11
N GLU A 18 13.39 -18.55 -6.19
CA GLU A 18 14.29 -19.71 -6.18
C GLU A 18 15.74 -19.36 -6.54
N GLN A 19 15.96 -18.23 -7.21
CA GLN A 19 17.26 -17.86 -7.76
C GLN A 19 17.68 -16.43 -7.38
N SER A 20 18.98 -16.26 -7.09
CA SER A 20 19.60 -14.94 -6.86
C SER A 20 19.82 -14.19 -8.18
N LEU A 21 18.72 -13.84 -8.85
CA LEU A 21 18.73 -13.00 -10.06
C LEU A 21 18.99 -11.54 -9.72
N ASP A 22 19.69 -10.83 -10.59
CA ASP A 22 19.95 -9.40 -10.46
C ASP A 22 18.69 -8.54 -10.71
N TRP A 23 18.66 -7.32 -10.15
CA TRP A 23 17.50 -6.44 -10.26
C TRP A 23 17.16 -6.05 -11.70
N LYS A 24 18.17 -5.94 -12.57
CA LYS A 24 17.96 -5.62 -13.98
C LYS A 24 17.10 -6.68 -14.66
N THR A 25 17.40 -7.96 -14.45
CA THR A 25 16.61 -9.07 -15.00
C THR A 25 15.21 -9.10 -14.39
N ARG A 26 15.11 -8.99 -13.05
CA ARG A 26 13.81 -8.99 -12.34
C ARG A 26 12.88 -7.87 -12.83
N LEU A 27 13.40 -6.65 -12.95
CA LEU A 27 12.62 -5.50 -13.44
C LEU A 27 12.28 -5.62 -14.92
N GLY A 28 13.19 -6.15 -15.74
CA GLY A 28 12.90 -6.45 -17.15
C GLY A 28 11.73 -7.42 -17.31
N THR A 29 11.72 -8.50 -16.52
CA THR A 29 10.58 -9.44 -16.49
C THR A 29 9.32 -8.80 -15.93
N CYS A 30 9.39 -7.98 -14.87
CA CYS A 30 8.22 -7.25 -14.35
C CYS A 30 7.63 -6.29 -15.40
N GLN A 31 8.47 -5.65 -16.20
CA GLN A 31 8.03 -4.78 -17.30
C GLN A 31 7.35 -5.58 -18.42
N GLN A 32 7.88 -6.75 -18.77
CA GLN A 32 7.24 -7.67 -19.72
C GLN A 32 5.86 -8.14 -19.22
N VAL A 33 5.77 -8.55 -17.95
CA VAL A 33 4.49 -8.93 -17.32
C VAL A 33 3.52 -7.76 -17.37
N SER A 34 3.95 -6.56 -16.96
CA SER A 34 3.10 -5.35 -17.00
C SER A 34 2.55 -5.06 -18.40
N THR A 35 3.40 -5.16 -19.42
CA THR A 35 3.00 -4.96 -20.82
C THR A 35 1.97 -6.00 -21.28
N GLN A 36 2.15 -7.27 -20.91
CA GLN A 36 1.25 -8.36 -21.29
C GLN A 36 -0.08 -8.30 -20.52
N LEU A 37 -0.06 -8.01 -19.22
CA LEU A 37 -1.28 -7.86 -18.45
C LEU A 37 -2.12 -6.66 -18.93
N SER A 38 -1.46 -5.57 -19.35
CA SER A 38 -2.12 -4.40 -19.93
C SER A 38 -2.84 -4.72 -21.25
N SER A 39 -2.38 -5.71 -22.02
CA SER A 39 -3.02 -6.08 -23.29
C SER A 39 -4.17 -7.08 -23.11
N MET A 40 -4.27 -7.72 -21.94
CA MET A 40 -5.27 -8.75 -21.61
C MET A 40 -6.50 -8.17 -20.91
N HIS A 41 -7.22 -7.26 -21.56
CA HIS A 41 -8.37 -6.59 -20.94
C HIS A 41 -9.68 -7.40 -20.89
N GLU A 42 -9.78 -8.55 -21.56
CA GLU A 42 -11.11 -9.15 -21.83
C GLU A 42 -11.30 -10.61 -21.40
N LYS A 43 -10.25 -11.34 -20.99
CA LYS A 43 -10.39 -12.76 -20.63
C LYS A 43 -10.03 -13.02 -19.16
N PRO A 44 -10.96 -13.53 -18.34
CA PRO A 44 -10.62 -13.99 -17.00
C PRO A 44 -9.65 -15.18 -17.12
N SER A 45 -8.42 -15.00 -16.65
CA SER A 45 -7.44 -16.07 -16.50
C SER A 45 -7.08 -16.22 -15.03
N HIS A 46 -6.99 -17.47 -14.58
CA HIS A 46 -6.61 -17.82 -13.22
C HIS A 46 -5.17 -17.40 -12.87
N LEU A 47 -4.32 -17.17 -13.87
CA LEU A 47 -2.92 -16.77 -13.72
C LEU A 47 -2.73 -15.26 -13.54
N VAL A 48 -3.72 -14.45 -13.94
CA VAL A 48 -3.61 -12.98 -13.91
C VAL A 48 -3.44 -12.45 -12.49
N THR A 49 -4.24 -12.92 -11.54
CA THR A 49 -4.16 -12.47 -10.13
C THR A 49 -2.83 -12.86 -9.47
N PRO A 50 -2.36 -14.11 -9.56
CA PRO A 50 -1.03 -14.50 -9.08
C PRO A 50 0.09 -13.67 -9.70
N LEU A 51 0.05 -13.42 -11.02
CA LEU A 51 1.06 -12.61 -11.70
C LEU A 51 1.07 -11.17 -11.17
N PHE A 52 -0.09 -10.51 -11.09
CA PHE A 52 -0.17 -9.17 -10.49
C PHE A 52 0.41 -9.16 -9.08
N LYS A 53 0.05 -10.13 -8.24
CA LYS A 53 0.53 -10.24 -6.87
C LYS A 53 2.06 -10.35 -6.79
N LYS A 54 2.64 -11.29 -7.53
CA LYS A 54 4.10 -11.53 -7.51
C LYS A 54 4.84 -10.32 -8.11
N THR A 55 4.35 -9.75 -9.20
CA THR A 55 4.94 -8.56 -9.83
C THR A 55 4.89 -7.34 -8.91
N ILE A 56 3.75 -7.03 -8.30
CA ILE A 56 3.63 -5.92 -7.32
C ILE A 56 4.59 -6.14 -6.15
N SER A 57 4.63 -7.36 -5.60
CA SER A 57 5.54 -7.68 -4.49
C SER A 57 7.01 -7.49 -4.88
N CYS A 58 7.40 -7.93 -6.08
CA CYS A 58 8.75 -7.75 -6.60
C CYS A 58 9.11 -6.26 -6.79
N LEU A 59 8.20 -5.46 -7.33
CA LEU A 59 8.39 -4.02 -7.55
C LEU A 59 8.48 -3.25 -6.23
N LEU A 60 7.67 -3.63 -5.23
CA LEU A 60 7.74 -3.06 -3.88
C LEU A 60 9.04 -3.45 -3.17
N LEU A 61 9.51 -4.69 -3.32
CA LEU A 61 10.82 -5.11 -2.79
C LEU A 61 11.99 -4.35 -3.44
N ALA A 62 11.88 -4.04 -4.73
CA ALA A 62 12.89 -3.25 -5.45
C ALA A 62 13.07 -1.83 -4.87
N GLN A 63 12.08 -1.31 -4.13
CA GLN A 63 12.21 -0.04 -3.41
C GLN A 63 13.25 -0.09 -2.28
N GLY A 64 13.60 -1.28 -1.80
CA GLY A 64 14.70 -1.48 -0.86
C GLY A 64 16.09 -1.42 -1.49
N SER A 65 16.21 -1.31 -2.82
CA SER A 65 17.51 -1.25 -3.50
C SER A 65 18.29 0.03 -3.14
N GLU A 66 19.60 -0.11 -2.97
CA GLU A 66 20.51 1.03 -2.79
C GLU A 66 20.59 1.89 -4.05
N GLU A 67 20.46 1.25 -5.22
CA GLU A 67 20.49 1.92 -6.52
C GLU A 67 19.23 2.75 -6.75
N VAL A 68 19.39 4.07 -6.88
CA VAL A 68 18.30 5.01 -7.18
C VAL A 68 17.59 4.62 -8.50
N ALA A 69 18.36 4.21 -9.51
CA ALA A 69 17.82 3.82 -10.82
C ALA A 69 16.87 2.61 -10.72
N THR A 70 17.20 1.62 -9.90
CA THR A 70 16.31 0.47 -9.64
C THR A 70 15.00 0.91 -9.00
N ARG A 71 15.07 1.80 -8.01
CA ARG A 71 13.88 2.29 -7.28
C ARG A 71 12.94 3.06 -8.20
N LEU A 72 13.49 4.00 -8.98
CA LEU A 72 12.72 4.79 -9.93
C LEU A 72 12.07 3.92 -11.00
N LEU A 73 12.83 3.01 -11.61
CA LEU A 73 12.28 2.11 -12.63
C LEU A 73 11.19 1.19 -12.06
N ALA A 74 11.37 0.69 -10.83
CA ALA A 74 10.36 -0.13 -10.18
C ALA A 74 9.06 0.66 -9.89
N GLU A 75 9.18 1.92 -9.49
CA GLU A 75 8.03 2.80 -9.25
C GLU A 75 7.29 3.13 -10.55
N GLU A 76 8.01 3.43 -11.63
CA GLU A 76 7.44 3.65 -12.97
C GLU A 76 6.66 2.43 -13.46
N ILE A 77 7.24 1.22 -13.35
CA ILE A 77 6.58 -0.01 -13.75
C ILE A 77 5.34 -0.26 -12.87
N LEU A 78 5.44 -0.02 -11.56
CA LEU A 78 4.33 -0.21 -10.63
C LEU A 78 3.17 0.74 -10.96
N GLN A 79 3.45 2.01 -11.20
CA GLN A 79 2.44 2.98 -11.58
C GLN A 79 1.75 2.59 -12.89
N SER A 80 2.52 2.18 -13.91
CA SER A 80 1.96 1.70 -15.18
C SER A 80 1.08 0.46 -14.98
N LEU A 81 1.51 -0.48 -14.14
CA LEU A 81 0.78 -1.71 -13.85
C LEU A 81 -0.55 -1.41 -13.15
N VAL A 82 -0.54 -0.52 -12.15
CA VAL A 82 -1.76 -0.15 -11.40
C VAL A 82 -2.78 0.55 -12.30
N VAL A 83 -2.32 1.47 -13.17
CA VAL A 83 -3.20 2.17 -14.12
C VAL A 83 -3.76 1.23 -15.19
N SER A 84 -3.04 0.16 -15.53
CA SER A 84 -3.49 -0.84 -16.51
C SER A 84 -4.60 -1.76 -16.00
N VAL A 85 -4.86 -1.80 -14.69
CA VAL A 85 -5.90 -2.68 -14.14
C VAL A 85 -7.27 -2.17 -14.59
N PRO A 86 -8.13 -3.06 -15.15
CA PRO A 86 -9.45 -2.66 -15.60
C PRO A 86 -10.26 -1.96 -14.49
N PRO A 87 -11.04 -0.91 -14.82
CA PRO A 87 -11.87 -0.17 -13.84
C PRO A 87 -12.91 -1.04 -13.11
N SER A 88 -13.18 -2.25 -13.61
CA SER A 88 -14.05 -3.24 -12.99
C SER A 88 -13.41 -4.01 -11.82
N SER A 89 -12.08 -3.93 -11.64
CA SER A 89 -11.33 -4.69 -10.61
C SER A 89 -10.52 -3.87 -9.56
N PRO A 90 -10.79 -2.60 -9.25
CA PRO A 90 -9.94 -1.83 -8.32
C PRO A 90 -9.95 -2.37 -6.88
N VAL A 91 -10.99 -3.13 -6.50
CA VAL A 91 -11.02 -3.85 -5.21
C VAL A 91 -9.92 -4.92 -5.12
N GLN A 92 -9.59 -5.57 -6.23
CA GLN A 92 -8.51 -6.55 -6.28
C GLN A 92 -7.16 -5.91 -5.97
N LEU A 93 -6.89 -4.70 -6.47
CA LEU A 93 -5.67 -3.96 -6.15
C LEU A 93 -5.56 -3.65 -4.66
N ILE A 94 -6.68 -3.27 -4.01
CA ILE A 94 -6.72 -3.07 -2.56
C ILE A 94 -6.30 -4.35 -1.83
N ASP A 95 -6.80 -5.51 -2.24
CA ASP A 95 -6.42 -6.79 -1.64
C ASP A 95 -4.93 -7.10 -1.80
N LEU A 96 -4.39 -6.86 -3.00
CA LEU A 96 -2.97 -7.07 -3.31
C LEU A 96 -2.06 -6.14 -2.49
N PHE A 97 -2.37 -4.84 -2.42
CA PHE A 97 -1.57 -3.89 -1.63
C PHE A 97 -1.73 -4.08 -0.13
N HIS A 98 -2.90 -4.50 0.34
CA HIS A 98 -3.09 -4.89 1.74
C HIS A 98 -2.20 -6.08 2.11
N GLU A 99 -2.20 -7.13 1.29
CA GLU A 99 -1.33 -8.29 1.52
C GLU A 99 0.15 -7.89 1.49
N ALA A 100 0.55 -7.09 0.50
CA ALA A 100 1.91 -6.58 0.38
C ALA A 100 2.34 -5.76 1.62
N ALA A 101 1.50 -4.83 2.09
CA ALA A 101 1.78 -4.03 3.28
C ALA A 101 1.83 -4.88 4.57
N SER A 102 1.16 -6.03 4.58
CA SER A 102 1.18 -6.95 5.73
C SER A 102 2.43 -7.82 5.77
N VAL A 103 2.86 -8.33 4.60
CA VAL A 103 3.87 -9.40 4.50
C VAL A 103 5.27 -8.87 4.18
N LEU A 104 5.38 -7.80 3.39
CA LEU A 104 6.68 -7.36 2.88
C LEU A 104 7.58 -6.73 3.96
N PRO A 105 8.91 -6.85 3.81
CA PRO A 105 9.86 -6.35 4.79
C PRO A 105 9.87 -4.82 4.86
N PRO A 106 9.95 -4.24 6.06
CA PRO A 106 10.08 -2.80 6.24
C PRO A 106 11.46 -2.25 5.79
N PRO A 107 11.61 -0.91 5.68
CA PRO A 107 10.55 0.09 5.79
C PRO A 107 9.90 0.41 4.44
N ARG A 108 10.69 0.62 3.38
CA ARG A 108 10.23 1.20 2.12
C ARG A 108 9.12 0.44 1.43
N SER A 109 9.27 -0.87 1.29
CA SER A 109 8.29 -1.69 0.57
C SER A 109 6.92 -1.63 1.26
N LYS A 110 6.91 -1.66 2.60
CA LYS A 110 5.70 -1.55 3.42
C LYS A 110 5.11 -0.15 3.39
N CYS A 111 5.93 0.90 3.45
CA CYS A 111 5.49 2.30 3.38
C CYS A 111 4.82 2.61 2.03
N LEU A 112 5.46 2.23 0.92
CA LEU A 112 4.88 2.45 -0.40
C LEU A 112 3.61 1.61 -0.62
N ALA A 113 3.58 0.37 -0.11
CA ALA A 113 2.38 -0.45 -0.14
C ALA A 113 1.21 0.20 0.65
N LEU A 114 1.50 0.78 1.82
CA LEU A 114 0.52 1.51 2.61
C LEU A 114 0.00 2.76 1.87
N GLU A 115 0.88 3.54 1.24
CA GLU A 115 0.50 4.73 0.48
C GLU A 115 -0.45 4.38 -0.68
N TRP A 116 -0.13 3.34 -1.45
CA TRP A 116 -1.01 2.81 -2.49
C TRP A 116 -2.34 2.30 -1.93
N LEU A 117 -2.30 1.55 -0.82
CA LEU A 117 -3.51 1.05 -0.16
C LEU A 117 -4.43 2.20 0.26
N CYS A 118 -3.87 3.27 0.82
CA CYS A 118 -4.63 4.44 1.26
C CYS A 118 -5.27 5.17 0.07
N SER A 119 -4.48 5.44 -0.98
CA SER A 119 -4.94 6.11 -2.21
C SER A 119 -6.06 5.33 -2.92
N LEU A 120 -5.88 4.01 -3.07
CA LEU A 120 -6.87 3.13 -3.68
C LEU A 120 -8.14 3.01 -2.84
N SER A 121 -7.99 2.92 -1.51
CA SER A 121 -9.14 2.83 -0.61
C SER A 121 -10.03 4.06 -0.74
N LEU A 122 -9.44 5.26 -0.67
CA LEU A 122 -10.17 6.54 -0.77
C LEU A 122 -10.93 6.69 -2.09
N SER A 123 -10.33 6.27 -3.20
CA SER A 123 -10.92 6.40 -4.53
C SER A 123 -11.94 5.30 -4.89
N THR A 124 -11.87 4.14 -4.23
CA THR A 124 -12.59 2.93 -4.68
C THR A 124 -13.66 2.44 -3.71
N LEU A 125 -13.42 2.52 -2.39
CA LEU A 125 -14.30 1.87 -1.42
C LEU A 125 -15.54 2.70 -1.13
N LYS A 126 -16.70 2.06 -1.28
CA LYS A 126 -17.96 2.61 -0.80
C LYS A 126 -18.01 2.56 0.73
N PRO A 127 -18.72 3.50 1.39
CA PRO A 127 -18.86 3.52 2.85
C PRO A 127 -19.30 2.18 3.46
N THR A 128 -20.15 1.40 2.77
CA THR A 128 -20.61 0.09 3.24
C THR A 128 -19.49 -0.93 3.39
N LYS A 129 -18.47 -0.90 2.53
CA LYS A 129 -17.30 -1.78 2.64
C LYS A 129 -16.27 -1.24 3.65
N CYS A 130 -16.22 0.08 3.84
CA CYS A 130 -15.33 0.70 4.83
C CYS A 130 -15.63 0.26 6.26
N VAL A 131 -16.90 -0.05 6.59
CA VAL A 131 -17.32 -0.48 7.94
C VAL A 131 -16.54 -1.69 8.43
N THR A 132 -16.24 -2.66 7.57
CA THR A 132 -15.44 -3.85 7.93
C THR A 132 -13.98 -3.67 7.55
N PHE A 133 -13.70 -3.15 6.36
CA PHE A 133 -12.35 -3.02 5.84
C PHE A 133 -11.45 -2.12 6.72
N VAL A 134 -11.96 -0.98 7.17
CA VAL A 134 -11.14 -0.01 7.93
C VAL A 134 -10.67 -0.58 9.27
N PRO A 135 -11.56 -1.07 10.17
CA PRO A 135 -11.12 -1.64 11.43
C PRO A 135 -10.39 -2.98 11.29
N GLU A 136 -10.85 -3.90 10.42
CA GLU A 136 -10.32 -5.27 10.40
C GLU A 136 -9.05 -5.43 9.56
N ARG A 137 -8.82 -4.54 8.59
CA ARG A 137 -7.75 -4.70 7.59
C ARG A 137 -6.81 -3.51 7.51
N LEU A 138 -7.34 -2.29 7.40
CA LEU A 138 -6.49 -1.10 7.29
C LEU A 138 -5.83 -0.73 8.62
N HIS A 139 -6.57 -0.78 9.73
CA HIS A 139 -6.03 -0.42 11.06
C HIS A 139 -4.83 -1.27 11.49
N PRO A 140 -4.84 -2.62 11.36
CA PRO A 140 -3.66 -3.44 11.70
C PRO A 140 -2.40 -3.04 10.91
N VAL A 141 -2.54 -2.67 9.64
CA VAL A 141 -1.42 -2.20 8.81
C VAL A 141 -0.94 -0.83 9.29
N LEU A 142 -1.85 0.11 9.55
CA LEU A 142 -1.50 1.42 10.11
C LEU A 142 -0.79 1.30 11.45
N LEU A 143 -1.25 0.40 12.33
CA LEU A 143 -0.64 0.15 13.63
C LEU A 143 0.76 -0.46 13.48
N THR A 144 0.92 -1.43 12.58
CA THR A 144 2.22 -2.03 12.28
C THR A 144 3.23 -0.97 11.85
N VAL A 145 2.82 -0.01 10.99
CA VAL A 145 3.70 1.10 10.57
C VAL A 145 3.89 2.13 11.69
N ALA A 146 2.87 2.37 12.52
CA ALA A 146 2.97 3.24 13.69
C ALA A 146 3.99 2.73 14.70
N GLU A 147 4.15 1.42 14.85
CA GLU A 147 5.12 0.76 15.74
C GLU A 147 6.56 0.81 15.20
N MET A 148 6.78 1.13 13.93
CA MET A 148 8.12 1.18 13.33
C MET A 148 8.97 2.37 13.78
N GLU A 149 10.28 2.18 13.89
CA GLU A 149 11.21 3.20 14.39
C GLU A 149 11.83 4.05 13.28
N GLU A 150 11.59 3.76 12.01
CA GLU A 150 12.19 4.47 10.89
C GLU A 150 11.48 5.80 10.61
N ASP A 151 12.24 6.86 10.32
CA ASP A 151 11.68 8.19 10.01
C ASP A 151 10.76 8.16 8.79
N GLU A 152 11.16 7.41 7.77
CA GLU A 152 10.39 7.21 6.54
C GLU A 152 9.01 6.60 6.84
N ALA A 153 8.94 5.64 7.76
CA ALA A 153 7.68 5.04 8.16
C ALA A 153 6.76 6.03 8.85
N GLN A 154 7.29 6.89 9.72
CA GLN A 154 6.51 7.91 10.40
C GLN A 154 6.01 8.99 9.43
N VAL A 155 6.81 9.37 8.43
CA VAL A 155 6.41 10.33 7.39
C VAL A 155 5.34 9.76 6.47
N SER A 156 5.49 8.51 6.02
CA SER A 156 4.46 7.83 5.20
C SER A 156 3.17 7.65 5.98
N LEU A 157 3.26 7.26 7.27
CA LEU A 157 2.09 7.14 8.14
C LEU A 157 1.38 8.48 8.32
N ASP A 158 2.11 9.56 8.61
CA ASP A 158 1.54 10.91 8.74
C ASP A 158 0.77 11.32 7.48
N SER A 159 1.36 11.10 6.31
CA SER A 159 0.70 11.38 5.03
C SER A 159 -0.58 10.56 4.86
N CYS A 160 -0.55 9.27 5.19
CA CYS A 160 -1.70 8.38 5.11
C CYS A 160 -2.81 8.77 6.09
N LEU A 161 -2.48 9.06 7.35
CA LEU A 161 -3.46 9.43 8.38
C LEU A 161 -4.14 10.76 8.05
N ASN A 162 -3.38 11.77 7.61
CA ASN A 162 -3.97 13.06 7.22
C ASN A 162 -4.87 12.94 5.99
N ALA A 163 -4.58 12.01 5.07
CA ALA A 163 -5.43 11.75 3.91
C ALA A 163 -6.69 10.94 4.28
N LEU A 164 -6.55 9.90 5.11
CA LEU A 164 -7.63 8.95 5.41
C LEU A 164 -8.60 9.45 6.48
N PHE A 165 -8.09 10.04 7.56
CA PHE A 165 -8.87 10.27 8.78
C PHE A 165 -10.06 11.21 8.61
N PRO A 166 -10.05 12.22 7.71
CA PRO A 166 -11.25 13.01 7.42
C PRO A 166 -12.47 12.14 7.04
N ASP A 167 -12.26 11.05 6.30
CA ASP A 167 -13.35 10.21 5.80
C ASP A 167 -13.55 8.91 6.60
N TYR A 168 -12.44 8.37 7.15
CA TYR A 168 -12.39 7.00 7.64
C TYR A 168 -12.42 6.89 9.16
N LEU A 169 -12.15 7.98 9.90
CA LEU A 169 -12.13 7.91 11.37
C LEU A 169 -13.48 7.50 11.96
N ARG A 170 -14.59 7.84 11.28
CA ARG A 170 -15.95 7.42 11.68
C ARG A 170 -16.18 5.91 11.72
N PHE A 171 -15.32 5.12 11.06
CA PHE A 171 -15.39 3.65 11.07
C PHE A 171 -14.51 3.02 12.16
N LEU A 172 -13.72 3.83 12.87
CA LEU A 172 -12.87 3.38 13.98
C LEU A 172 -13.53 3.71 15.32
N ASP A 173 -13.56 2.74 16.23
CA ASP A 173 -14.00 2.98 17.60
C ASP A 173 -12.89 3.67 18.43
N SER A 174 -13.15 3.89 19.74
CA SER A 174 -12.14 4.50 20.62
C SER A 174 -10.92 3.63 20.86
N HIS A 175 -11.06 2.31 20.82
CA HIS A 175 -9.96 1.38 21.05
C HIS A 175 -8.95 1.49 19.90
N HIS A 176 -9.41 1.40 18.66
CA HIS A 176 -8.54 1.49 17.48
C HIS A 176 -7.74 2.81 17.44
N VAL A 177 -8.40 3.93 17.77
CA VAL A 177 -7.74 5.24 17.82
C VAL A 177 -6.73 5.30 18.96
N GLN A 178 -7.07 4.76 20.13
CA GLN A 178 -6.18 4.70 21.28
C GLN A 178 -4.95 3.83 21.00
N ASP A 179 -5.07 2.71 20.29
CA ASP A 179 -3.94 1.86 19.90
C ASP A 179 -2.90 2.64 19.09
N LEU A 180 -3.38 3.37 18.06
CA LEU A 180 -2.50 4.22 17.24
C LEU A 180 -1.84 5.32 18.07
N GLN A 181 -2.60 5.97 18.96
CA GLN A 181 -2.05 7.00 19.84
C GLN A 181 -0.99 6.44 20.79
N GLN A 182 -1.22 5.25 21.36
CA GLN A 182 -0.27 4.59 22.26
C GLN A 182 1.02 4.16 21.53
N ALA A 183 0.93 3.73 20.27
CA ALA A 183 2.10 3.42 19.45
C ALA A 183 2.93 4.68 19.10
N LEU A 184 2.26 5.81 18.88
CA LEU A 184 2.89 7.06 18.44
C LEU A 184 3.44 7.92 19.58
N LEU A 185 2.74 7.99 20.72
CA LEU A 185 3.08 8.88 21.84
C LEU A 185 4.54 8.77 22.33
N PRO A 186 5.11 7.57 22.52
CA PRO A 186 6.50 7.42 22.95
C PRO A 186 7.51 8.06 21.99
N LYS A 187 7.13 8.20 20.71
CA LYS A 187 8.01 8.67 19.63
C LYS A 187 8.07 10.20 19.50
N LEU A 188 7.19 10.93 20.19
CA LEU A 188 7.17 12.40 20.19
C LEU A 188 8.45 13.04 20.72
N LEU A 189 9.19 12.31 21.57
CA LEU A 189 10.37 12.83 22.26
C LEU A 189 11.66 12.10 21.83
N SER A 190 11.60 11.32 20.75
CA SER A 190 12.71 10.51 20.27
C SER A 190 12.86 10.59 18.75
N GLY A 191 14.08 10.41 18.25
CA GLY A 191 14.35 10.40 16.82
C GLY A 191 14.67 11.78 16.25
N SER A 192 14.50 11.94 14.93
CA SER A 192 14.80 13.18 14.22
C SER A 192 13.67 14.21 14.30
N ASP A 193 13.97 15.46 13.96
CA ASP A 193 12.95 16.53 13.83
C ASP A 193 11.86 16.19 12.80
N ALA A 194 12.19 15.41 11.77
CA ALA A 194 11.22 14.96 10.78
C ALA A 194 10.23 13.97 11.41
N ARG A 195 10.76 13.01 12.18
CA ARG A 195 9.95 12.04 12.94
C ARG A 195 9.04 12.74 13.94
N VAL A 196 9.58 13.61 14.78
CA VAL A 196 8.80 14.30 15.81
C VAL A 196 7.65 15.10 15.19
N ARG A 197 7.90 15.79 14.06
CA ARG A 197 6.86 16.51 13.31
C ARG A 197 5.79 15.58 12.75
N ALA A 198 6.20 14.49 12.09
CA ALA A 198 5.28 13.50 11.52
C ALA A 198 4.42 12.83 12.59
N VAL A 199 5.01 12.44 13.72
CA VAL A 199 4.31 11.86 14.87
C VAL A 199 3.33 12.85 15.48
N ALA A 200 3.74 14.11 15.70
CA ALA A 200 2.86 15.15 16.25
C ALA A 200 1.67 15.45 15.31
N SER A 201 1.92 15.48 14.01
CA SER A 201 0.89 15.66 12.98
C SER A 201 -0.07 14.47 12.92
N SER A 202 0.45 13.24 12.97
CA SER A 202 -0.33 12.00 13.04
C SER A 202 -1.24 11.97 14.27
N LEU A 203 -0.71 12.29 15.45
CA LEU A 203 -1.48 12.37 16.69
C LEU A 203 -2.56 13.45 16.59
N ARG A 204 -2.25 14.61 16.01
CA ARG A 204 -3.25 15.66 15.76
C ARG A 204 -4.37 15.15 14.85
N ALA A 205 -4.06 14.43 13.77
CA ALA A 205 -5.07 13.85 12.88
C ALA A 205 -6.00 12.90 13.64
N THR A 206 -5.46 12.06 14.53
CA THR A 206 -6.26 11.14 15.37
C THR A 206 -7.24 11.86 16.30
N CYS A 207 -6.90 13.06 16.76
CA CYS A 207 -7.75 13.87 17.62
C CYS A 207 -8.82 14.66 16.84
N LEU A 208 -8.49 15.16 15.64
CA LEU A 208 -9.36 16.07 14.89
C LEU A 208 -10.53 15.37 14.18
N GLY A 209 -10.37 14.13 13.71
CA GLY A 209 -11.44 13.47 12.95
C GLY A 209 -12.70 13.15 13.77
N ARG A 210 -12.67 13.28 15.10
CA ARG A 210 -13.87 13.12 15.97
C ARG A 210 -14.69 14.40 16.09
N GLY A 211 -14.16 15.55 15.66
CA GLY A 211 -14.79 16.87 15.82
C GLY A 211 -15.60 17.37 14.61
N GLY A 212 -15.57 16.68 13.47
CA GLY A 212 -16.24 17.12 12.22
C GLY A 212 -17.73 16.75 12.11
N GLY A 213 -18.34 16.25 13.19
CA GLY A 213 -19.69 15.70 13.21
C GLY A 213 -20.68 16.44 14.09
N LEU A 214 -20.54 17.76 14.27
CA LEU A 214 -21.59 18.63 14.82
C LEU A 214 -21.53 20.00 14.13
N SER A 215 -22.18 20.12 12.97
CA SER A 215 -23.06 21.25 12.62
C SER A 215 -23.49 21.11 11.15
N ALA A 216 -24.57 20.35 10.97
CA ALA A 216 -25.54 20.64 9.93
C ALA A 216 -26.88 20.95 10.63
N GLU A 217 -26.84 21.87 11.60
CA GLU A 217 -28.03 22.65 11.90
C GLU A 217 -28.27 23.56 10.71
N ARG A 218 -29.21 23.17 9.86
CA ARG A 218 -29.99 24.12 9.08
C ARG A 218 -30.74 25.00 10.09
N VAL A 219 -30.27 26.23 10.26
CA VAL A 219 -31.12 27.40 10.50
C VAL A 219 -31.15 28.19 9.20
#